data_AF-A0A183WEL8-F1
#
_entry.id   AF-A0A183WEL8-F1
#
_cell.length_a   1.000
_cell.length_b   1.000
_cell.length_c   1.000
_cell.angle_alpha   90.00
_cell.angle_beta   90.00
_cell.angle_gamma   90.00
#
_symmetry.space_group_name_H-M   'P 1'
#
loop_
_entity.id
_entity.type
_entity.pdbx_description
1 polymer ?
#
loop_
_entity_poly.entity_id
_entity_poly.type
_entity_poly.pdbx_seq_one_letter_code
_entity_poly.pdbx_strand_id
1 'polypeptide(L)'
;MPSPKSKSSKRSPKGSPKKSPQKKTSPKNLKSGIKELQEDYAQCEPNATCYLCLKKFKDPAAVQAHIILMDHFPPYTNELQQCRACRSTIMVKDTETHKCAVMKAIYIRFMSGSSNLFYGPPYRCLYCRSKPMGSRIELVIHLLCYHRPNKSTGRCGMCNFTYDEPSQPPPPNLPNLPANATEEQKRAHEKELRTLKEIQMCEPSNVDSQGLANLNAHILYDHVPAYMLWSRRNILEDTFLRYPYACPLCSYLINSNYELHAHVLCAHGNPTTIQNELKICAMCGVSAGTDDGLNKHIAAHTDPIKRLGNIWIKRELLMNYTDPGSVCIYCWENFKHDFQLQAHLLVAHNTKNSLQCGWCKIDFLSYSDPVLAFMMLQNHELNHGRTLHEVALGLNMTYEPLKDLLPEVFDKQILVNARMGITGARPDSPGRKGKKSPKSKSPPKSKSPKSKSPPKSKSPKSGSKKK
;
A
#
# COMPACT_ATOMS: atom_id res chain seq x y z
N MET A 1 14.77 -38.16 41.43
CA MET A 1 14.36 -39.01 42.58
C MET A 1 15.41 -38.89 43.67
N PRO A 2 15.10 -38.93 44.98
CA PRO A 2 13.92 -38.49 45.71
C PRO A 2 14.26 -37.39 46.76
N SER A 3 13.23 -36.74 47.30
CA SER A 3 13.30 -35.93 48.53
C SER A 3 13.47 -36.82 49.78
N PRO A 4 13.70 -36.19 50.95
CA PRO A 4 12.77 -36.45 52.06
C PRO A 4 12.24 -35.18 52.75
N LYS A 5 10.99 -35.29 53.19
CA LYS A 5 10.22 -34.33 54.01
C LYS A 5 10.30 -34.69 55.49
N SER A 6 10.13 -33.69 56.37
CA SER A 6 9.24 -33.65 57.57
C SER A 6 9.79 -32.65 58.62
N LYS A 7 9.07 -31.97 59.52
CA LYS A 7 7.64 -31.66 59.75
C LYS A 7 7.56 -30.55 60.84
N SER A 8 6.86 -29.45 60.53
CA SER A 8 5.88 -28.69 61.34
C SER A 8 6.07 -28.27 62.82
N SER A 9 5.77 -26.99 63.14
CA SER A 9 4.58 -26.54 63.94
C SER A 9 4.61 -25.01 64.17
N LYS A 10 3.58 -24.25 63.73
CA LYS A 10 2.39 -23.71 64.46
C LYS A 10 2.52 -22.23 64.91
N ARG A 11 1.79 -21.33 64.22
CA ARG A 11 0.69 -20.46 64.76
C ARG A 11 0.48 -19.21 63.90
N SER A 12 -0.74 -19.01 63.42
CA SER A 12 -1.34 -17.71 63.07
C SER A 12 -2.25 -17.27 64.23
N PRO A 13 -2.67 -15.99 64.37
CA PRO A 13 -3.80 -15.50 63.56
C PRO A 13 -3.86 -13.99 63.22
N LYS A 14 -4.56 -13.72 62.10
CA LYS A 14 -5.56 -12.66 61.83
C LYS A 14 -5.21 -11.17 61.95
N GLY A 15 -5.57 -10.43 60.89
CA GLY A 15 -6.14 -9.08 61.00
C GLY A 15 -5.93 -8.16 59.81
N SER A 16 -6.84 -8.18 58.82
CA SER A 16 -6.99 -7.12 57.81
C SER A 16 -7.65 -5.87 58.43
N PRO A 17 -7.57 -4.69 57.78
CA PRO A 17 -8.81 -4.18 57.19
C PRO A 17 -8.67 -3.46 55.83
N LYS A 18 -9.66 -3.71 54.98
CA LYS A 18 -10.07 -2.89 53.82
C LYS A 18 -10.67 -1.56 54.30
N LYS A 19 -10.46 -0.47 53.56
CA LYS A 19 -11.43 0.64 53.45
C LYS A 19 -11.39 1.29 52.06
N SER A 20 -12.58 1.44 51.49
CA SER A 20 -13.01 2.32 50.39
C SER A 20 -14.31 3.00 50.89
N PRO A 21 -14.98 3.91 50.16
CA PRO A 21 -14.56 5.10 49.41
C PRO A 21 -15.25 6.39 49.97
N GLN A 22 -14.82 7.60 49.62
CA GLN A 22 -15.62 8.81 49.86
C GLN A 22 -15.62 9.79 48.68
N LYS A 23 -16.83 9.99 48.14
CA LYS A 23 -17.27 11.18 47.38
C LYS A 23 -17.47 12.36 48.36
N LYS A 24 -17.15 13.58 47.92
CA LYS A 24 -18.00 14.79 48.14
C LYS A 24 -17.52 16.00 47.30
N THR A 25 -18.41 16.39 46.37
CA THR A 25 -18.86 17.76 46.03
C THR A 25 -17.86 18.89 45.70
N SER A 26 -17.88 19.31 44.42
CA SER A 26 -17.59 20.67 43.87
C SER A 26 -18.66 21.70 44.35
N PRO A 27 -18.67 23.04 44.04
CA PRO A 27 -18.11 23.72 42.83
C PRO A 27 -17.57 25.18 42.99
N LYS A 28 -16.84 25.68 41.97
CA LYS A 28 -17.07 27.02 41.35
C LYS A 28 -16.20 27.27 40.09
N ASN A 29 -16.92 27.40 38.98
CA ASN A 29 -16.69 28.08 37.70
C ASN A 29 -15.36 28.82 37.42
N LEU A 30 -14.79 28.57 36.24
CA LEU A 30 -14.68 29.59 35.19
C LEU A 30 -14.44 28.99 33.79
N LYS A 31 -15.19 29.58 32.85
CA LYS A 31 -15.32 29.34 31.41
C LYS A 31 -13.99 29.18 30.65
N SER A 32 -13.97 28.33 29.63
CA SER A 32 -13.90 28.74 28.21
C SER A 32 -13.12 27.73 27.34
N GLY A 33 -13.65 27.48 26.14
CA GLY A 33 -12.90 26.85 25.04
C GLY A 33 -13.13 25.35 24.88
N ILE A 34 -14.24 24.96 24.27
CA ILE A 34 -14.31 23.67 23.57
C ILE A 34 -13.33 23.79 22.40
N LYS A 35 -12.11 23.28 22.57
CA LYS A 35 -11.37 22.76 21.42
C LYS A 35 -12.08 21.46 21.06
N GLU A 36 -12.56 21.36 19.82
CA GLU A 36 -12.89 20.08 19.20
C GLU A 36 -11.73 19.12 19.48
N LEU A 37 -11.98 18.16 20.37
CA LEU A 37 -11.19 16.95 20.44
C LEU A 37 -11.50 16.24 19.14
N GLN A 38 -10.56 16.35 18.20
CA GLN A 38 -10.51 15.52 17.02
C GLN A 38 -10.51 14.08 17.52
N GLU A 39 -11.65 13.41 17.45
CA GLU A 39 -11.75 11.98 17.75
C GLU A 39 -10.91 11.27 16.70
N ASP A 40 -9.65 10.98 17.05
CA ASP A 40 -8.85 10.00 16.34
C ASP A 40 -9.63 8.69 16.40
N TYR A 41 -10.33 8.37 15.30
CA TYR A 41 -10.99 7.08 15.11
C TYR A 41 -9.93 6.00 15.26
N ALA A 42 -9.85 5.42 16.46
CA ALA A 42 -8.90 4.37 16.78
C ALA A 42 -9.12 3.21 15.80
N GLN A 43 -8.17 3.05 14.88
CA GLN A 43 -8.09 1.93 13.97
C GLN A 43 -7.87 0.67 14.81
N CYS A 44 -8.83 -0.25 14.82
CA CYS A 44 -8.61 -1.57 15.41
C CYS A 44 -7.50 -2.26 14.61
N GLU A 45 -6.56 -2.91 15.30
CA GLU A 45 -5.47 -3.69 14.71
C GLU A 45 -5.98 -4.59 13.56
N PRO A 46 -5.19 -4.82 12.49
CA PRO A 46 -5.56 -5.71 11.38
C PRO A 46 -6.14 -7.00 11.93
N ASN A 47 -7.40 -7.27 11.60
CA ASN A 47 -8.10 -8.36 12.22
C ASN A 47 -7.81 -9.66 11.45
N ALA A 48 -7.62 -10.73 12.20
CA ALA A 48 -7.47 -12.05 11.61
C ALA A 48 -8.85 -12.64 11.21
N THR A 49 -9.74 -11.85 10.59
CA THR A 49 -11.10 -12.29 10.23
C THR A 49 -11.27 -12.30 8.72
N CYS A 50 -11.87 -13.35 8.15
CA CYS A 50 -12.29 -13.33 6.75
C CYS A 50 -13.64 -12.63 6.62
N TYR A 51 -13.73 -11.56 5.82
CA TYR A 51 -14.98 -10.79 5.66
C TYR A 51 -16.04 -11.49 4.80
N LEU A 52 -15.70 -12.58 4.10
CA LEU A 52 -16.66 -13.35 3.31
C LEU A 52 -17.43 -14.39 4.15
N CYS A 53 -16.72 -15.13 5.00
CA CYS A 53 -17.31 -16.21 5.81
C CYS A 53 -17.35 -15.91 7.32
N LEU A 54 -16.84 -14.74 7.73
CA LEU A 54 -16.80 -14.25 9.12
C LEU A 54 -15.99 -15.10 10.10
N LYS A 55 -15.22 -16.08 9.59
CA LYS A 55 -14.34 -16.89 10.42
C LYS A 55 -13.15 -16.05 10.92
N LYS A 56 -12.89 -16.16 12.22
CA LYS A 56 -11.66 -15.68 12.87
C LYS A 56 -10.57 -16.75 12.77
N PHE A 57 -9.36 -16.30 12.51
CA PHE A 57 -8.14 -17.09 12.39
C PHE A 57 -7.13 -16.64 13.45
N LYS A 58 -6.06 -17.42 13.63
CA LYS A 58 -5.06 -17.13 14.65
C LYS A 58 -4.20 -15.90 14.34
N ASP A 59 -3.97 -15.61 13.06
CA ASP A 59 -3.13 -14.50 12.61
C ASP A 59 -3.46 -14.09 11.16
N PRO A 60 -2.99 -12.92 10.69
CA PRO A 60 -3.26 -12.45 9.33
C PRO A 60 -2.71 -13.37 8.23
N ALA A 61 -1.61 -14.09 8.48
CA ALA A 61 -1.05 -15.02 7.51
C ALA A 61 -1.98 -16.22 7.25
N ALA A 62 -2.70 -16.68 8.29
CA ALA A 62 -3.74 -17.71 8.16
C ALA A 62 -4.95 -17.20 7.37
N VAL A 63 -5.36 -15.94 7.55
CA VAL A 63 -6.44 -15.33 6.76
C VAL A 63 -6.07 -15.25 5.28
N GLN A 64 -4.87 -14.73 4.95
CA GLN A 64 -4.41 -14.68 3.56
C GLN A 64 -4.38 -16.08 2.93
N ALA A 65 -3.83 -17.07 3.65
CA ALA A 65 -3.80 -18.45 3.18
C ALA A 65 -5.20 -18.99 2.89
N HIS A 66 -6.16 -18.70 3.77
CA HIS A 66 -7.56 -19.08 3.61
C HIS A 66 -8.20 -18.44 2.37
N ILE A 67 -8.08 -17.12 2.17
CA ILE A 67 -8.72 -16.39 1.06
C ILE A 67 -8.25 -16.87 -0.31
N ILE A 68 -6.97 -17.22 -0.38
CA ILE A 68 -6.37 -17.68 -1.63
C ILE A 68 -6.75 -19.13 -1.91
N LEU A 69 -6.79 -19.97 -0.88
CA LEU A 69 -6.97 -21.40 -1.07
C LEU A 69 -8.40 -21.86 -1.00
N MET A 70 -9.30 -21.16 -0.31
CA MET A 70 -10.67 -21.60 -0.12
C MET A 70 -11.59 -20.91 -1.11
N ASP A 71 -12.48 -21.70 -1.70
CA ASP A 71 -13.52 -21.17 -2.56
C ASP A 71 -14.76 -20.81 -1.73
N HIS A 72 -15.09 -19.52 -1.70
CA HIS A 72 -16.28 -18.97 -1.05
C HIS A 72 -17.48 -18.88 -1.98
N PHE A 73 -17.32 -19.24 -3.26
CA PHE A 73 -18.34 -19.04 -4.28
C PHE A 73 -19.13 -20.33 -4.57
N PRO A 74 -20.38 -20.20 -5.06
CA PRO A 74 -21.20 -21.35 -5.46
C PRO A 74 -20.43 -22.33 -6.36
N PRO A 75 -20.58 -23.66 -6.16
CA PRO A 75 -21.61 -24.32 -5.34
C PRO A 75 -21.29 -24.42 -3.84
N TYR A 76 -20.20 -23.81 -3.38
CA TYR A 76 -19.76 -23.86 -1.99
C TYR A 76 -20.51 -22.85 -1.11
N THR A 77 -20.58 -23.12 0.18
CA THR A 77 -21.35 -22.33 1.15
C THR A 77 -20.43 -21.80 2.26
N ASN A 78 -21.00 -21.00 3.17
CA ASN A 78 -20.29 -20.55 4.38
C ASN A 78 -19.99 -21.68 5.38
N GLU A 79 -20.42 -22.91 5.10
CA GLU A 79 -20.18 -24.09 5.93
C GLU A 79 -19.17 -25.03 5.27
N LEU A 80 -19.26 -25.20 3.94
CA LEU A 80 -18.44 -26.10 3.14
C LEU A 80 -17.71 -25.32 2.06
N GLN A 81 -16.38 -25.44 2.04
CA GLN A 81 -15.51 -24.79 1.05
C GLN A 81 -14.63 -25.82 0.36
N GLN A 82 -14.31 -25.58 -0.91
CA GLN A 82 -13.30 -26.38 -1.60
C GLN A 82 -11.93 -25.72 -1.52
N CYS A 83 -10.91 -26.53 -1.19
CA CYS A 83 -9.52 -26.13 -1.32
C CYS A 83 -9.11 -26.12 -2.80
N ARG A 84 -8.74 -24.95 -3.35
CA ARG A 84 -8.26 -24.76 -4.73
C ARG A 84 -7.01 -25.57 -5.06
N ALA A 85 -6.17 -25.88 -4.05
CA ALA A 85 -4.92 -26.61 -4.24
C ALA A 85 -5.12 -28.13 -4.39
N CYS A 86 -5.83 -28.77 -3.45
CA CYS A 86 -6.00 -30.23 -3.43
C CYS A 86 -7.41 -30.70 -3.80
N ARG A 87 -8.34 -29.78 -4.08
CA ARG A 87 -9.74 -30.02 -4.47
C ARG A 87 -10.62 -30.68 -3.40
N SER A 88 -10.11 -30.94 -2.20
CA SER A 88 -10.93 -31.46 -1.10
C SER A 88 -11.95 -30.43 -0.62
N THR A 89 -13.18 -30.87 -0.39
CA THR A 89 -14.19 -30.09 0.34
C THR A 89 -13.94 -30.21 1.83
N ILE A 90 -13.89 -29.08 2.53
CA ILE A 90 -13.62 -29.00 3.95
C ILE A 90 -14.63 -28.07 4.64
N MET A 91 -14.93 -28.34 5.90
CA MET A 91 -15.75 -27.44 6.68
C MET A 91 -14.99 -26.14 6.98
N VAL A 92 -15.67 -25.00 6.98
CA VAL A 92 -15.04 -23.69 7.25
C VAL A 92 -14.30 -23.68 8.59
N LYS A 93 -14.85 -24.33 9.62
CA LYS A 93 -14.19 -24.47 10.93
C LYS A 93 -12.84 -25.18 10.86
N ASP A 94 -12.65 -26.12 9.93
CA ASP A 94 -11.45 -26.96 9.79
C ASP A 94 -10.44 -26.40 8.76
N THR A 95 -10.77 -25.30 8.08
CA THR A 95 -9.91 -24.67 7.06
C THR A 95 -8.51 -24.31 7.57
N GLU A 96 -8.36 -23.93 8.83
CA GLU A 96 -7.09 -23.46 9.38
C GLU A 96 -6.13 -24.62 9.70
N THR A 97 -6.67 -25.81 9.98
CA THR A 97 -5.90 -27.03 10.23
C THR A 97 -5.68 -27.85 8.97
N HIS A 98 -6.36 -27.51 7.87
CA HIS A 98 -6.16 -28.15 6.58
C HIS A 98 -4.72 -27.98 6.06
N LYS A 99 -4.09 -29.10 5.66
CA LYS A 99 -2.66 -29.16 5.27
C LYS A 99 -2.24 -28.06 4.30
N CYS A 100 -3.02 -27.81 3.24
CA CYS A 100 -2.67 -26.77 2.26
C CYS A 100 -2.68 -25.36 2.87
N ALA A 101 -3.67 -25.06 3.73
CA ALA A 101 -3.76 -23.76 4.41
C ALA A 101 -2.63 -23.57 5.42
N VAL A 102 -2.29 -24.61 6.19
CA VAL A 102 -1.17 -24.60 7.13
C VAL A 102 0.14 -24.31 6.41
N MET A 103 0.46 -25.08 5.36
CA MET A 103 1.68 -24.89 4.58
C MET A 103 1.75 -23.49 3.97
N LYS A 104 0.62 -23.00 3.45
CA LYS A 104 0.57 -21.68 2.86
C LYS A 104 0.76 -20.57 3.88
N ALA A 105 0.15 -20.68 5.05
CA ALA A 105 0.34 -19.72 6.12
C ALA A 105 1.78 -19.74 6.65
N ILE A 106 2.42 -20.91 6.75
CA ILE A 106 3.86 -21.02 7.11
C ILE A 106 4.72 -20.27 6.09
N TYR A 107 4.47 -20.47 4.80
CA TYR A 107 5.17 -19.73 3.74
C TYR A 107 4.98 -18.22 3.89
N ILE A 108 3.75 -17.74 4.10
CA ILE A 108 3.46 -16.31 4.26
C ILE A 108 4.22 -15.73 5.47
N ARG A 109 4.22 -16.42 6.62
CA ARG A 109 5.00 -16.00 7.80
C ARG A 109 6.49 -15.96 7.53
N PHE A 110 7.02 -16.98 6.86
CA PHE A 110 8.43 -17.05 6.48
C PHE A 110 8.82 -15.84 5.64
N MET A 111 8.09 -15.56 4.56
CA MET A 111 8.38 -14.45 3.65
C MET A 111 8.27 -13.07 4.31
N SER A 112 7.37 -12.92 5.28
CA SER A 112 7.12 -11.64 5.96
C SER A 112 8.07 -11.35 7.13
N GLY A 113 8.88 -12.34 7.51
CA GLY A 113 9.76 -12.28 8.67
C GLY A 113 11.16 -11.74 8.37
N SER A 114 11.90 -11.47 9.45
CA SER A 114 13.27 -10.93 9.41
C SER A 114 14.30 -11.83 8.75
N SER A 115 14.01 -13.12 8.62
CA SER A 115 14.85 -14.07 7.90
C SER A 115 14.81 -13.89 6.38
N ASN A 116 13.80 -13.21 5.82
CA ASN A 116 13.68 -12.98 4.38
C ASN A 116 13.65 -11.49 4.02
N LEU A 117 13.35 -10.62 4.97
CA LEU A 117 13.31 -9.18 4.76
C LEU A 117 14.59 -8.49 5.24
N PHE A 118 15.73 -8.97 4.73
CA PHE A 118 17.03 -8.38 5.03
C PHE A 118 17.07 -6.91 4.63
N TYR A 119 17.27 -6.07 5.64
CA TYR A 119 17.37 -4.63 5.49
C TYR A 119 16.09 -3.93 4.99
N GLY A 120 14.96 -4.49 5.38
CA GLY A 120 13.66 -3.83 5.31
C GLY A 120 12.80 -4.22 4.11
N PRO A 121 11.47 -4.04 4.19
CA PRO A 121 10.54 -4.48 3.15
C PRO A 121 10.84 -3.93 1.75
N PRO A 122 10.55 -4.70 0.68
CA PRO A 122 10.87 -4.37 -0.71
C PRO A 122 9.99 -3.25 -1.32
N TYR A 123 9.33 -2.45 -0.49
CA TYR A 123 8.53 -1.29 -0.88
C TYR A 123 8.95 -0.02 -0.12
N ARG A 124 10.07 -0.06 0.62
CA ARG A 124 10.61 1.05 1.41
C ARG A 124 11.78 1.70 0.67
N CYS A 125 11.70 2.99 0.38
CA CYS A 125 12.79 3.71 -0.29
C CYS A 125 13.88 4.14 0.71
N LEU A 126 15.12 3.71 0.48
CA LEU A 126 16.25 4.02 1.35
C LEU A 126 16.83 5.44 1.14
N TYR A 127 16.60 6.05 -0.02
CA TYR A 127 16.98 7.44 -0.28
C TYR A 127 15.96 8.43 0.28
N CYS A 128 14.69 8.03 0.35
CA CYS A 128 13.60 8.80 0.93
C CYS A 128 13.31 8.41 2.38
N ARG A 129 14.35 8.11 3.19
CA ARG A 129 14.23 7.94 4.64
C ARG A 129 13.24 6.85 5.03
N SER A 130 13.30 5.71 4.34
CA SER A 130 12.40 4.58 4.56
C SER A 130 10.93 4.89 4.27
N LYS A 131 10.66 5.90 3.43
CA LYS A 131 9.29 6.21 2.97
C LYS A 131 8.65 4.94 2.38
N PRO A 132 7.48 4.52 2.88
CA PRO A 132 6.75 3.40 2.30
C PRO A 132 6.15 3.84 0.96
N MET A 133 6.27 2.97 -0.03
CA MET A 133 5.57 3.04 -1.30
C MET A 133 4.39 2.06 -1.26
N GLY A 134 3.39 2.26 -2.12
CA GLY A 134 2.23 1.38 -2.20
C GLY A 134 2.56 -0.03 -2.69
N SER A 135 3.68 -0.23 -3.39
CA SER A 135 4.15 -1.57 -3.76
C SER A 135 5.66 -1.61 -4.05
N ARG A 136 6.20 -2.81 -4.26
CA ARG A 136 7.56 -2.96 -4.81
C ARG A 136 7.70 -2.33 -6.20
N ILE A 137 6.67 -2.42 -7.04
CA ILE A 137 6.68 -1.76 -8.36
C ILE A 137 6.77 -0.25 -8.20
N GLU A 138 5.94 0.30 -7.32
CA GLU A 138 5.95 1.73 -7.06
C GLU A 138 7.31 2.18 -6.51
N LEU A 139 7.97 1.38 -5.67
CA LEU A 139 9.37 1.64 -5.27
C LEU A 139 10.31 1.68 -6.46
N VAL A 140 10.28 0.69 -7.35
CA VAL A 140 11.17 0.65 -8.51
C VAL A 140 10.96 1.87 -9.42
N ILE A 141 9.70 2.21 -9.71
CA ILE A 141 9.37 3.39 -10.52
C ILE A 141 9.76 4.68 -9.80
N HIS A 142 9.54 4.75 -8.48
CA HIS A 142 10.01 5.87 -7.66
C HIS A 142 11.53 6.05 -7.77
N LEU A 143 12.32 4.97 -7.66
CA LEU A 143 13.77 5.04 -7.82
C LEU A 143 14.17 5.58 -9.20
N LEU A 144 13.53 5.09 -10.26
CA LEU A 144 13.82 5.53 -11.63
C LEU A 144 13.30 6.95 -11.95
N CYS A 145 12.30 7.44 -11.24
CA CYS A 145 11.79 8.80 -11.44
C CYS A 145 12.48 9.85 -10.57
N TYR A 146 12.83 9.49 -9.32
CA TYR A 146 13.41 10.41 -8.34
C TYR A 146 14.94 10.33 -8.25
N HIS A 147 15.47 9.11 -8.20
CA HIS A 147 16.85 8.81 -7.80
C HIS A 147 17.72 8.30 -8.94
N ARG A 148 17.20 8.35 -10.16
CA ARG A 148 17.90 7.90 -11.36
C ARG A 148 19.25 8.63 -11.50
N PRO A 149 20.33 7.90 -11.81
CA PRO A 149 21.64 8.51 -12.03
C PRO A 149 21.57 9.53 -13.16
N ASN A 150 22.28 10.66 -13.01
CA ASN A 150 22.36 11.73 -14.00
C ASN A 150 21.01 12.35 -14.41
N LYS A 151 19.96 12.17 -13.58
CA LYS A 151 18.68 12.84 -13.75
C LYS A 151 18.85 14.36 -13.72
N SER A 152 18.25 15.05 -14.68
CA SER A 152 18.20 16.51 -14.70
C SER A 152 17.32 17.05 -13.57
N THR A 153 17.79 18.11 -12.90
CA THR A 153 17.02 18.83 -11.88
C THR A 153 15.65 19.26 -12.40
N GLY A 154 14.61 19.10 -11.58
CA GLY A 154 13.24 19.49 -11.91
C GLY A 154 12.57 18.68 -13.02
N ARG A 155 13.07 17.48 -13.36
CA ARG A 155 12.48 16.60 -14.38
C ARG A 155 12.23 15.19 -13.87
N CYS A 156 11.20 14.52 -14.37
CA CYS A 156 11.00 13.10 -14.13
C CYS A 156 12.20 12.30 -14.69
N GLY A 157 12.70 11.33 -13.94
CA GLY A 157 13.79 10.48 -14.41
C GLY A 157 13.39 9.56 -15.57
N MET A 158 12.10 9.30 -15.81
CA MET A 158 11.65 8.38 -16.88
C MET A 158 11.07 9.08 -18.12
N CYS A 159 10.73 10.37 -18.03
CA CYS A 159 10.13 11.10 -19.15
C CYS A 159 10.38 12.62 -19.07
N ASN A 160 9.82 13.38 -20.00
CA ASN A 160 10.04 14.82 -20.12
C ASN A 160 9.18 15.68 -19.16
N PHE A 161 8.42 15.08 -18.25
CA PHE A 161 7.62 15.81 -17.26
C PHE A 161 8.52 16.67 -16.36
N THR A 162 8.11 17.91 -16.10
CA THR A 162 8.87 18.88 -15.28
C THR A 162 8.11 19.27 -14.02
N TYR A 163 8.82 19.56 -12.94
CA TYR A 163 8.25 19.98 -11.66
C TYR A 163 9.19 20.93 -10.90
N ASP A 164 8.62 21.68 -9.96
CA ASP A 164 9.37 22.55 -9.07
C ASP A 164 10.09 21.73 -8.00
N GLU A 165 11.39 21.49 -8.20
CA GLU A 165 12.20 20.72 -7.26
C GLU A 165 12.59 21.60 -6.05
N PRO A 166 12.29 21.18 -4.80
CA PRO A 166 12.64 21.96 -3.63
C PRO A 166 14.16 22.09 -3.48
N SER A 167 14.60 23.23 -2.97
CA SER A 167 16.01 23.50 -2.68
C SER A 167 16.56 22.51 -1.66
N GLN A 168 17.81 22.09 -1.85
CA GLN A 168 18.49 21.22 -0.90
C GLN A 168 18.63 21.90 0.46
N PRO A 169 18.54 21.14 1.57
CA PRO A 169 18.77 21.69 2.89
C PRO A 169 20.22 22.20 3.00
N PRO A 170 20.46 23.29 3.75
CA PRO A 170 21.80 23.80 3.99
C PRO A 170 22.64 22.74 4.73
N PRO A 171 23.97 22.73 4.56
CA PRO A 171 24.84 21.81 5.29
C PRO A 171 24.72 22.01 6.82
N PRO A 172 25.01 20.98 7.64
CA PRO A 172 24.95 21.11 9.09
C PRO A 172 25.85 22.24 9.61
N ASN A 173 25.32 23.03 10.54
CA ASN A 173 26.05 24.14 11.14
C ASN A 173 27.08 23.60 12.16
N LEU A 174 28.33 23.43 11.71
CA LEU A 174 29.46 23.04 12.56
C LEU A 174 30.58 24.09 12.39
N PRO A 175 31.12 24.66 13.48
CA PRO A 175 32.20 25.65 13.38
C PRO A 175 33.44 25.10 12.68
N ASN A 176 34.05 25.90 11.81
CA ASN A 176 35.28 25.52 11.12
C ASN A 176 36.42 25.26 12.11
N LEU A 177 37.27 24.28 11.81
CA LEU A 177 38.46 23.99 12.59
C LEU A 177 39.46 25.17 12.57
N PRO A 178 40.13 25.46 13.70
CA PRO A 178 41.27 26.37 13.73
C PRO A 178 42.42 25.89 12.83
N ALA A 179 43.19 26.82 12.25
CA ALA A 179 44.31 26.48 11.36
C ALA A 179 45.42 25.64 12.01
N ASN A 180 45.53 25.68 13.34
CA ASN A 180 46.49 24.93 14.16
C ASN A 180 45.89 23.68 14.82
N ALA A 181 44.75 23.18 14.34
CA ALA A 181 44.10 22.01 14.93
C ALA A 181 44.97 20.75 14.88
N THR A 182 45.04 20.02 16.00
CA THR A 182 45.74 18.75 16.09
C THR A 182 45.04 17.66 15.26
N GLU A 183 45.76 16.59 14.91
CA GLU A 183 45.18 15.46 14.16
C GLU A 183 44.00 14.80 14.91
N GLU A 184 44.01 14.82 16.25
CA GLU A 184 42.90 14.33 17.06
C GLU A 184 41.67 15.25 16.96
N GLN A 185 41.88 16.57 16.97
CA GLN A 185 40.81 17.55 16.78
C GLN A 185 40.19 17.44 15.38
N LYS A 186 41.00 17.21 14.34
CA LYS A 186 40.51 16.96 12.98
C LYS A 186 39.62 15.71 12.93
N ARG A 187 40.07 14.58 13.50
CA ARG A 187 39.27 13.34 13.56
C ARG A 187 37.99 13.52 14.37
N ALA A 188 38.04 14.24 15.49
CA ALA A 188 36.86 14.52 16.31
C ALA A 188 35.83 15.36 15.55
N HIS A 189 36.27 16.41 14.87
CA HIS A 189 35.42 17.26 14.05
C HIS A 189 34.82 16.51 12.85
N GLU A 190 35.60 15.67 12.16
CA GLU A 190 35.06 14.82 11.08
C GLU A 190 33.99 13.85 11.60
N LYS A 191 34.21 13.27 12.78
CA LYS A 191 33.25 12.38 13.44
C LYS A 191 31.97 13.14 13.81
N GLU A 192 32.10 14.33 14.38
CA GLU A 192 30.97 15.19 14.74
C GLU A 192 30.18 15.65 13.50
N LEU A 193 30.88 16.12 12.46
CA LEU A 193 30.27 16.48 11.18
C LEU A 193 29.52 15.30 10.57
N ARG A 194 30.10 14.10 10.64
CA ARG A 194 29.44 12.87 10.19
C ARG A 194 28.18 12.59 11.00
N THR A 195 28.23 12.71 12.33
CA THR A 195 27.06 12.51 13.19
C THR A 195 25.97 13.55 12.93
N LEU A 196 26.31 14.82 12.76
CA LEU A 196 25.36 15.88 12.43
C LEU A 196 24.71 15.67 11.06
N LYS A 197 25.47 15.25 10.04
CA LYS A 197 24.91 14.85 8.74
C LYS A 197 23.92 13.68 8.90
N GLU A 198 24.26 12.68 9.71
CA GLU A 198 23.38 11.54 9.99
C GLU A 198 22.10 11.97 10.73
N ILE A 199 22.19 12.91 11.68
CA ILE A 199 21.02 13.49 12.37
C ILE A 199 20.15 14.28 11.38
N GLN A 200 20.75 15.17 10.60
CA GLN A 200 20.03 15.98 9.61
C GLN A 200 19.31 15.11 8.57
N MET A 201 19.92 14.02 8.11
CA MET A 201 19.26 13.03 7.24
C MET A 201 18.05 12.36 7.92
N CYS A 202 18.00 12.33 9.25
CA CYS A 202 16.89 11.81 10.04
C CYS A 202 15.85 12.87 10.45
N GLU A 203 16.05 14.16 10.17
CA GLU A 203 15.10 15.24 10.52
C GLU A 203 14.00 15.39 9.46
N PRO A 204 12.70 15.36 9.81
CA PRO A 204 11.58 15.50 8.86
C PRO A 204 11.80 16.62 7.85
N SER A 205 11.61 16.33 6.56
CA SER A 205 11.64 17.40 5.55
C SER A 205 10.38 18.22 5.78
N ASN A 206 10.52 19.40 6.39
CA ASN A 206 9.41 20.34 6.60
C ASN A 206 8.91 20.99 5.30
N VAL A 207 9.46 20.58 4.15
CA VAL A 207 9.12 21.14 2.84
C VAL A 207 8.12 20.24 2.14
N ASP A 208 6.84 20.40 2.50
CA ASP A 208 5.74 20.00 1.61
C ASP A 208 5.80 20.90 0.37
N SER A 209 6.50 20.45 -0.66
CA SER A 209 6.57 21.17 -1.93
C SER A 209 5.47 20.67 -2.86
N GLN A 210 4.68 21.60 -3.38
CA GLN A 210 3.69 21.34 -4.41
C GLN A 210 4.32 20.63 -5.63
N GLY A 211 5.56 20.97 -5.98
CA GLY A 211 6.28 20.33 -7.07
C GLY A 211 6.56 18.84 -6.84
N LEU A 212 6.98 18.42 -5.63
CA LEU A 212 7.13 17.00 -5.32
C LEU A 212 5.76 16.28 -5.31
N ALA A 213 4.68 16.94 -4.88
CA ALA A 213 3.34 16.37 -4.97
C ALA A 213 2.91 16.15 -6.43
N ASN A 214 3.21 17.10 -7.32
CA ASN A 214 2.95 16.98 -8.76
C ASN A 214 3.73 15.81 -9.38
N LEU A 215 5.01 15.65 -9.03
CA LEU A 215 5.81 14.51 -9.51
C LEU A 215 5.25 13.16 -8.99
N ASN A 216 4.86 13.07 -7.71
CA ASN A 216 4.24 11.85 -7.18
C ASN A 216 2.94 11.50 -7.92
N ALA A 217 2.08 12.49 -8.18
CA ALA A 217 0.85 12.27 -8.94
C ALA A 217 1.15 11.80 -10.38
N HIS A 218 2.09 12.45 -11.07
CA HIS A 218 2.55 12.03 -12.39
C HIS A 218 3.04 10.57 -12.39
N ILE A 219 3.90 10.19 -11.44
CA ILE A 219 4.41 8.82 -11.33
C ILE A 219 3.25 7.82 -11.13
N LEU A 220 2.35 8.11 -10.20
CA LEU A 220 1.26 7.22 -9.82
C LEU A 220 0.26 6.96 -10.96
N TYR A 221 0.06 7.93 -11.86
CA TYR A 221 -0.97 7.85 -12.89
C TYR A 221 -0.44 7.66 -14.32
N ASP A 222 0.82 7.99 -14.59
CA ASP A 222 1.41 7.86 -15.93
C ASP A 222 2.42 6.71 -16.03
N HIS A 223 3.08 6.33 -14.94
CA HIS A 223 4.08 5.26 -14.96
C HIS A 223 3.61 4.00 -14.24
N VAL A 224 3.19 4.10 -12.97
CA VAL A 224 2.86 2.95 -12.12
C VAL A 224 1.82 1.99 -12.76
N PRO A 225 0.72 2.44 -13.41
CA PRO A 225 -0.29 1.51 -13.92
C PRO A 225 0.25 0.53 -14.97
N ALA A 226 1.10 1.00 -15.87
CA ALA A 226 1.69 0.16 -16.92
C ALA A 226 2.61 -0.91 -16.31
N TYR A 227 3.47 -0.54 -15.35
CA TYR A 227 4.39 -1.47 -14.70
C TYR A 227 3.71 -2.41 -13.70
N MET A 228 2.63 -1.96 -13.05
CA MET A 228 1.81 -2.83 -12.20
C MET A 228 1.09 -3.90 -13.04
N LEU A 229 0.52 -3.52 -14.19
CA LEU A 229 -0.07 -4.48 -15.12
C LEU A 229 0.98 -5.50 -15.60
N TRP A 230 2.15 -5.01 -16.02
CA TRP A 230 3.24 -5.84 -16.47
C TRP A 230 3.71 -6.82 -15.38
N SER A 231 3.87 -6.35 -14.14
CA SER A 231 4.20 -7.21 -13.00
C SER A 231 3.11 -8.23 -12.69
N ARG A 232 1.83 -7.84 -12.78
CA ARG A 232 0.70 -8.74 -12.51
C ARG A 232 0.66 -9.86 -13.54
N ARG A 233 0.97 -9.59 -14.82
CA ARG A 233 1.13 -10.63 -15.85
C ARG A 233 2.25 -11.60 -15.48
N ASN A 234 3.43 -11.07 -15.19
CA ASN A 234 4.59 -11.92 -14.94
C ASN A 234 4.46 -12.77 -13.67
N ILE A 235 3.82 -12.27 -12.60
CA ILE A 235 3.61 -13.06 -11.36
C ILE A 235 2.71 -14.30 -11.57
N LEU A 236 1.88 -14.30 -12.62
CA LEU A 236 1.06 -15.46 -12.99
C LEU A 236 1.91 -16.57 -13.63
N GLU A 237 2.99 -16.22 -14.31
CA GLU A 237 3.84 -17.13 -15.08
C GLU A 237 5.14 -17.49 -14.32
N ASP A 238 5.74 -16.52 -13.66
CA ASP A 238 7.00 -16.63 -12.94
C ASP A 238 6.78 -16.56 -11.42
N THR A 239 6.90 -17.72 -10.77
CA THR A 239 6.76 -17.81 -9.32
C THR A 239 7.90 -17.16 -8.54
N PHE A 240 9.08 -16.94 -9.15
CA PHE A 240 10.20 -16.29 -8.50
C PHE A 240 9.94 -14.81 -8.22
N LEU A 241 9.08 -14.16 -9.00
CA LEU A 241 8.66 -12.79 -8.75
C LEU A 241 7.90 -12.61 -7.41
N ARG A 242 7.48 -13.69 -6.75
CA ARG A 242 6.86 -13.64 -5.43
C ARG A 242 7.88 -13.46 -4.30
N TYR A 243 9.16 -13.72 -4.54
CA TYR A 243 10.22 -13.45 -3.57
C TYR A 243 10.38 -11.95 -3.33
N PRO A 244 10.76 -11.49 -2.12
CA PRO A 244 10.65 -10.08 -1.74
C PRO A 244 11.50 -9.19 -2.63
N TYR A 245 12.73 -9.60 -2.89
CA TYR A 245 13.70 -8.82 -3.64
C TYR A 245 13.89 -9.31 -5.08
N ALA A 246 12.93 -10.06 -5.63
CA ALA A 246 12.91 -10.28 -7.07
C ALA A 246 12.74 -8.93 -7.77
N CYS A 247 13.68 -8.54 -8.63
CA CYS A 247 13.53 -7.33 -9.41
C CYS A 247 12.30 -7.48 -10.29
N PRO A 248 11.28 -6.62 -10.15
CA PRO A 248 10.11 -6.78 -10.96
C PRO A 248 10.47 -6.71 -12.43
N LEU A 249 11.30 -5.75 -12.87
CA LEU A 249 11.59 -5.43 -14.28
C LEU A 249 12.33 -6.50 -15.09
N CYS A 250 13.04 -7.42 -14.43
CA CYS A 250 13.81 -8.46 -15.12
C CYS A 250 13.83 -9.82 -14.42
N SER A 251 13.01 -10.01 -13.38
CA SER A 251 12.96 -11.22 -12.54
C SER A 251 14.26 -11.61 -11.82
N TYR A 252 15.33 -10.80 -11.89
CA TYR A 252 16.60 -11.13 -11.22
C TYR A 252 16.40 -11.22 -9.71
N LEU A 253 16.82 -12.35 -9.12
CA LEU A 253 16.69 -12.60 -7.69
C LEU A 253 17.85 -11.98 -6.92
N ILE A 254 17.49 -11.22 -5.90
CA ILE A 254 18.40 -10.46 -5.07
C ILE A 254 18.14 -10.83 -3.60
N ASN A 255 19.11 -10.61 -2.71
CA ASN A 255 19.01 -11.07 -1.32
C ASN A 255 18.70 -9.96 -0.32
N SER A 256 18.71 -8.69 -0.72
CA SER A 256 18.48 -7.56 0.18
C SER A 256 17.81 -6.36 -0.48
N ASN A 257 17.21 -5.51 0.35
CA ASN A 257 16.69 -4.22 -0.10
C ASN A 257 17.81 -3.30 -0.66
N TYR A 258 19.03 -3.43 -0.14
CA TYR A 258 20.20 -2.65 -0.58
C TYR A 258 20.59 -3.00 -2.02
N GLU A 259 20.73 -4.30 -2.27
CA GLU A 259 21.05 -4.80 -3.60
C GLU A 259 19.90 -4.54 -4.58
N LEU A 260 18.63 -4.59 -4.14
CA LEU A 260 17.48 -4.25 -5.00
C LEU A 260 17.57 -2.79 -5.48
N HIS A 261 17.84 -1.86 -4.57
CA HIS A 261 18.02 -0.45 -4.93
C HIS A 261 19.21 -0.26 -5.89
N ALA A 262 20.36 -0.85 -5.57
CA ALA A 262 21.55 -0.77 -6.42
C ALA A 262 21.27 -1.36 -7.81
N HIS A 263 20.66 -2.54 -7.88
CA HIS A 263 20.32 -3.20 -9.14
C HIS A 263 19.38 -2.35 -9.99
N VAL A 264 18.31 -1.82 -9.40
CA VAL A 264 17.36 -0.96 -10.14
C VAL A 264 18.07 0.27 -10.72
N LEU A 265 18.85 0.97 -9.91
CA LEU A 265 19.52 2.19 -10.36
C LEU A 265 20.65 1.93 -11.34
N CYS A 266 21.39 0.83 -11.21
CA CYS A 266 22.50 0.48 -12.11
C CYS A 266 22.03 -0.15 -13.42
N ALA A 267 21.11 -1.12 -13.37
CA ALA A 267 20.74 -1.94 -14.52
C ALA A 267 19.57 -1.35 -15.31
N HIS A 268 18.68 -0.60 -14.66
CA HIS A 268 17.48 -0.03 -15.28
C HIS A 268 17.49 1.50 -15.32
N GLY A 269 18.56 2.13 -14.84
CA GLY A 269 18.71 3.58 -14.79
C GLY A 269 19.22 4.24 -16.08
N ASN A 270 19.57 3.48 -17.13
CA ASN A 270 20.08 4.10 -18.36
C ASN A 270 18.98 4.80 -19.16
N PRO A 271 19.29 5.91 -19.86
CA PRO A 271 18.31 6.65 -20.66
C PRO A 271 17.91 5.94 -21.94
N THR A 272 18.77 5.05 -22.42
CA THR A 272 18.61 4.40 -23.71
C THR A 272 18.57 2.88 -23.54
N THR A 273 17.78 2.23 -24.39
CA THR A 273 17.73 0.76 -24.46
C THR A 273 19.09 0.19 -24.85
N ILE A 274 19.83 0.85 -25.75
CA ILE A 274 21.16 0.44 -26.20
C ILE A 274 22.13 0.29 -25.01
N GLN A 275 22.14 1.23 -24.07
CA GLN A 275 23.01 1.12 -22.89
C GLN A 275 22.61 -0.06 -21.98
N ASN A 276 21.32 -0.34 -21.86
CA ASN A 276 20.83 -1.50 -21.11
C ASN A 276 21.20 -2.81 -21.83
N GLU A 277 21.12 -2.86 -23.17
CA GLU A 277 21.50 -4.02 -23.98
C GLU A 277 23.01 -4.30 -23.90
N LEU A 278 23.82 -3.25 -23.90
CA LEU A 278 25.28 -3.33 -23.73
C LEU A 278 25.72 -3.56 -22.28
N LYS A 279 24.77 -3.70 -21.35
CA LYS A 279 25.03 -3.95 -19.92
C LYS A 279 25.95 -2.91 -19.31
N ILE A 280 25.69 -1.65 -19.65
CA ILE A 280 26.41 -0.49 -19.11
C ILE A 280 25.77 -0.11 -17.79
N CYS A 281 26.58 0.01 -16.74
CA CYS A 281 26.12 0.47 -15.44
C CYS A 281 25.71 1.95 -15.50
N ALA A 282 24.44 2.26 -15.23
CA ALA A 282 23.93 3.62 -15.27
C ALA A 282 24.56 4.55 -14.22
N MET A 283 25.12 4.00 -13.13
CA MET A 283 25.72 4.78 -12.05
C MET A 283 27.14 5.24 -12.36
N CYS A 284 27.94 4.45 -13.09
CA CYS A 284 29.36 4.77 -13.33
C CYS A 284 29.83 4.58 -14.78
N GLY A 285 28.98 4.12 -15.69
CA GLY A 285 29.30 3.95 -17.11
C GLY A 285 30.15 2.72 -17.45
N VAL A 286 30.48 1.86 -16.47
CA VAL A 286 31.25 0.63 -16.73
C VAL A 286 30.43 -0.31 -17.60
N SER A 287 31.01 -0.74 -18.72
CA SER A 287 30.44 -1.77 -19.59
C SER A 287 30.84 -3.15 -19.08
N ALA A 288 29.85 -3.98 -18.74
CA ALA A 288 30.09 -5.33 -18.24
C ALA A 288 29.93 -6.42 -19.32
N GLY A 289 29.34 -6.07 -20.48
CA GLY A 289 29.14 -6.96 -21.64
C GLY A 289 28.18 -8.13 -21.43
N THR A 290 27.83 -8.49 -20.19
CA THR A 290 26.94 -9.60 -19.83
C THR A 290 26.09 -9.24 -18.61
N ASP A 291 24.93 -9.89 -18.45
CA ASP A 291 24.08 -9.71 -17.27
C ASP A 291 24.81 -10.13 -15.98
N ASP A 292 25.51 -11.26 -16.00
CA ASP A 292 26.29 -11.73 -14.84
C ASP A 292 27.44 -10.78 -14.49
N GLY A 293 28.14 -10.24 -15.50
CA GLY A 293 29.16 -9.24 -15.30
C GLY A 293 28.61 -7.98 -14.65
N LEU A 294 27.44 -7.50 -15.12
CA LEU A 294 26.79 -6.31 -14.59
C LEU A 294 26.33 -6.55 -13.15
N ASN A 295 25.70 -7.69 -12.87
CA ASN A 295 25.25 -8.03 -11.52
C ASN A 295 26.41 -8.16 -10.53
N LYS A 296 27.54 -8.72 -10.93
CA LYS A 296 28.77 -8.72 -10.11
C LYS A 296 29.29 -7.30 -9.87
N HIS A 297 29.30 -6.47 -10.91
CA HIS A 297 29.71 -5.07 -10.78
C HIS A 297 28.82 -4.26 -9.84
N ILE A 298 27.51 -4.50 -9.86
CA ILE A 298 26.51 -3.82 -9.00
C ILE A 298 26.82 -3.97 -7.52
N ALA A 299 27.45 -5.07 -7.10
CA ALA A 299 27.85 -5.28 -5.70
C ALA A 299 28.70 -4.12 -5.16
N ALA A 300 29.58 -3.52 -6.00
CA ALA A 300 30.42 -2.38 -5.62
C ALA A 300 29.62 -1.10 -5.29
N HIS A 301 28.36 -1.03 -5.71
CA HIS A 301 27.49 0.11 -5.48
C HIS A 301 26.56 -0.05 -4.27
N THR A 302 26.61 -1.19 -3.59
CA THR A 302 25.70 -1.49 -2.47
C THR A 302 26.13 -0.83 -1.16
N ASP A 303 27.43 -0.56 -0.96
CA ASP A 303 27.96 -0.06 0.30
C ASP A 303 27.40 1.31 0.75
N PRO A 304 27.28 2.33 -0.13
CA PRO A 304 26.64 3.60 0.24
C PRO A 304 25.18 3.42 0.68
N ILE A 305 24.44 2.54 0.01
CA ILE A 305 23.04 2.24 0.29
C ILE A 305 22.90 1.49 1.62
N LYS A 306 23.81 0.53 1.85
CA LYS A 306 23.91 -0.22 3.10
C LYS A 306 24.11 0.69 4.30
N ARG A 307 24.94 1.74 4.14
CA ARG A 307 25.11 2.74 5.18
C ARG A 307 23.80 3.48 5.50
N LEU A 308 23.05 3.90 4.47
CA LEU A 308 21.75 4.58 4.66
C LEU A 308 20.75 3.68 5.37
N GLY A 309 20.56 2.44 4.90
CA GLY A 309 19.62 1.53 5.54
C GLY A 309 19.97 1.19 6.98
N ASN A 310 21.26 1.06 7.30
CA ASN A 310 21.70 0.86 8.68
C ASN A 310 21.39 2.06 9.57
N ILE A 311 21.42 3.29 9.03
CA ILE A 311 20.99 4.49 9.77
C ILE A 311 19.48 4.40 10.05
N TRP A 312 18.66 4.03 9.07
CA TRP A 312 17.21 3.89 9.24
C TRP A 312 16.82 2.81 10.25
N ILE A 313 17.50 1.67 10.23
CA ILE A 313 17.29 0.59 11.20
C ILE A 313 17.68 1.03 12.61
N LYS A 314 18.86 1.66 12.78
CA LYS A 314 19.32 2.15 14.09
C LYS A 314 18.41 3.22 14.70
N ARG A 315 17.63 3.91 13.87
CA ARG A 315 16.68 4.96 14.28
C ARG A 315 15.24 4.46 14.32
N GLU A 316 15.02 3.15 14.18
CA GLU A 316 13.70 2.52 14.19
C GLU A 316 12.74 3.04 13.10
N LEU A 317 13.28 3.66 12.05
CA LEU A 317 12.55 4.15 10.88
C LEU A 317 12.32 3.05 9.83
N LEU A 318 13.03 1.92 9.97
CA LEU A 318 12.92 0.74 9.12
C LEU A 318 13.08 -0.51 9.98
N MET A 319 12.25 -1.50 9.74
CA MET A 319 12.32 -2.79 10.42
C MET A 319 12.42 -3.90 9.38
N ASN A 320 13.09 -5.00 9.72
CA ASN A 320 13.20 -6.17 8.87
C ASN A 320 11.96 -7.07 9.02
N TYR A 321 10.75 -6.52 8.98
CA TYR A 321 9.53 -7.32 8.92
C TYR A 321 8.43 -6.53 8.24
N THR A 322 7.41 -7.23 7.78
CA THR A 322 6.15 -6.62 7.35
C THR A 322 4.99 -7.31 8.03
N ASP A 323 3.90 -6.57 8.25
CA ASP A 323 2.66 -7.17 8.73
C ASP A 323 1.91 -7.85 7.56
N PRO A 324 1.65 -9.17 7.64
CA PRO A 324 0.81 -9.85 6.66
C PRO A 324 -0.66 -9.40 6.69
N GLY A 325 -1.10 -8.60 7.67
CA GLY A 325 -2.43 -7.97 7.65
C GLY A 325 -2.56 -6.80 6.68
N SER A 326 -1.43 -6.23 6.26
CA SER A 326 -1.39 -5.03 5.41
C SER A 326 -0.68 -5.26 4.08
N VAL A 327 0.10 -6.33 3.90
CA VAL A 327 0.88 -6.55 2.67
C VAL A 327 0.53 -7.86 1.96
N CYS A 328 0.32 -7.79 0.65
CA CYS A 328 0.17 -8.97 -0.19
C CYS A 328 1.54 -9.62 -0.44
N ILE A 329 1.74 -10.86 0.00
CA ILE A 329 3.04 -11.55 -0.12
C ILE A 329 3.37 -12.01 -1.55
N TYR A 330 2.43 -11.88 -2.50
CA TYR A 330 2.65 -12.27 -3.89
C TYR A 330 3.22 -11.13 -4.74
N CYS A 331 2.65 -9.94 -4.60
CA CYS A 331 3.00 -8.76 -5.39
C CYS A 331 3.69 -7.66 -4.56
N TRP A 332 3.74 -7.81 -3.23
CA TRP A 332 4.30 -6.83 -2.30
C TRP A 332 3.59 -5.47 -2.35
N GLU A 333 2.30 -5.47 -2.67
CA GLU A 333 1.42 -4.31 -2.55
C GLU A 333 0.97 -4.14 -1.09
N ASN A 334 0.97 -2.90 -0.62
CA ASN A 334 0.68 -2.51 0.75
C ASN A 334 -0.66 -1.77 0.82
N PHE A 335 -1.47 -2.16 1.79
CA PHE A 335 -2.85 -1.73 1.96
C PHE A 335 -3.03 -1.05 3.30
N LYS A 336 -3.86 0.00 3.33
CA LYS A 336 -4.18 0.72 4.56
C LYS A 336 -5.05 -0.13 5.50
N HIS A 337 -5.91 -0.98 4.92
CA HIS A 337 -6.83 -1.82 5.65
C HIS A 337 -6.82 -3.27 5.16
N ASP A 338 -7.07 -4.21 6.07
CA ASP A 338 -7.14 -5.63 5.79
C ASP A 338 -8.25 -5.98 4.77
N PHE A 339 -9.41 -5.34 4.81
CA PHE A 339 -10.49 -5.57 3.83
C PHE A 339 -10.08 -5.21 2.40
N GLN A 340 -9.17 -4.25 2.22
CA GLN A 340 -8.62 -3.93 0.90
C GLN A 340 -7.66 -5.02 0.44
N LEU A 341 -6.79 -5.50 1.34
CA LEU A 341 -5.91 -6.64 1.07
C LEU A 341 -6.71 -7.90 0.72
N GLN A 342 -7.79 -8.21 1.45
CA GLN A 342 -8.63 -9.37 1.15
C GLN A 342 -9.28 -9.27 -0.24
N ALA A 343 -9.81 -8.10 -0.59
CA ALA A 343 -10.33 -7.85 -1.93
C ALA A 343 -9.24 -8.02 -3.00
N HIS A 344 -8.05 -7.45 -2.77
CA HIS A 344 -6.91 -7.61 -3.66
C HIS A 344 -6.54 -9.08 -3.89
N LEU A 345 -6.44 -9.89 -2.83
CA LEU A 345 -6.13 -11.32 -2.95
C LEU A 345 -7.14 -12.06 -3.83
N LEU A 346 -8.44 -11.75 -3.66
CA LEU A 346 -9.51 -12.33 -4.46
C LEU A 346 -9.45 -11.86 -5.92
N VAL A 347 -9.21 -10.58 -6.16
CA VAL A 347 -9.25 -9.99 -7.51
C VAL A 347 -7.97 -10.31 -8.29
N ALA A 348 -6.80 -10.20 -7.68
CA ALA A 348 -5.50 -10.30 -8.33
C ALA A 348 -4.90 -11.71 -8.33
N HIS A 349 -5.20 -12.54 -7.34
CA HIS A 349 -4.52 -13.82 -7.15
C HIS A 349 -5.43 -15.05 -7.26
N ASN A 350 -6.75 -14.87 -7.45
CA ASN A 350 -7.69 -15.94 -7.81
C ASN A 350 -8.14 -15.88 -9.29
N THR A 351 -7.24 -15.44 -10.16
CA THR A 351 -7.45 -15.37 -11.61
C THR A 351 -6.26 -16.00 -12.35
N LYS A 352 -6.50 -16.41 -13.60
CA LYS A 352 -5.45 -16.82 -14.54
C LYS A 352 -5.10 -15.72 -15.53
N ASN A 353 -5.81 -14.60 -15.49
CA ASN A 353 -5.62 -13.50 -16.42
C ASN A 353 -5.47 -12.17 -15.66
N SER A 354 -4.41 -11.43 -15.97
CA SER A 354 -4.10 -10.12 -15.37
C SER A 354 -5.19 -9.07 -15.49
N LEU A 355 -6.06 -9.17 -16.49
CA LEU A 355 -7.16 -8.23 -16.78
C LEU A 355 -8.55 -8.83 -16.51
N GLN A 356 -8.62 -9.95 -15.80
CA GLN A 356 -9.90 -10.51 -15.35
C GLN A 356 -9.98 -10.41 -13.83
N CYS A 357 -11.14 -9.99 -13.32
CA CYS A 357 -11.40 -9.98 -11.89
C CYS A 357 -11.46 -11.41 -11.35
N GLY A 358 -10.54 -11.77 -10.46
CA GLY A 358 -10.51 -13.09 -9.82
C GLY A 358 -11.68 -13.34 -8.87
N TRP A 359 -12.37 -12.28 -8.41
CA TRP A 359 -13.55 -12.38 -7.58
C TRP A 359 -14.81 -12.61 -8.43
N CYS A 360 -15.29 -11.59 -9.15
CA CYS A 360 -16.58 -11.64 -9.86
C CYS A 360 -16.49 -12.14 -11.31
N LYS A 361 -15.28 -12.43 -11.80
CA LYS A 361 -15.00 -12.95 -13.15
C LYS A 361 -15.33 -12.00 -14.30
N ILE A 362 -15.62 -10.72 -14.03
CA ILE A 362 -15.71 -9.69 -15.07
C ILE A 362 -14.37 -9.59 -15.81
N ASP A 363 -14.46 -9.52 -17.13
CA ASP A 363 -13.33 -9.51 -18.04
C ASP A 363 -13.10 -8.12 -18.64
N PHE A 364 -11.88 -7.61 -18.53
CA PHE A 364 -11.43 -6.34 -19.09
C PHE A 364 -10.48 -6.55 -20.29
N LEU A 365 -10.38 -7.75 -20.84
CA LEU A 365 -9.54 -8.07 -22.01
C LEU A 365 -10.08 -7.49 -23.33
N SER A 366 -11.36 -7.14 -23.38
CA SER A 366 -12.02 -6.64 -24.60
C SER A 366 -11.63 -5.20 -24.96
N TYR A 367 -10.98 -4.48 -24.05
CA TYR A 367 -10.55 -3.10 -24.27
C TYR A 367 -9.23 -3.03 -25.04
N SER A 368 -9.12 -2.08 -25.97
CA SER A 368 -7.95 -1.92 -26.84
C SER A 368 -6.71 -1.37 -26.12
N ASP A 369 -6.90 -0.54 -25.10
CA ASP A 369 -5.81 -0.03 -24.25
C ASP A 369 -5.73 -0.87 -22.96
N PRO A 370 -4.73 -1.75 -22.84
CA PRO A 370 -4.61 -2.63 -21.68
C PRO A 370 -4.23 -1.87 -20.40
N VAL A 371 -3.56 -0.73 -20.49
CA VAL A 371 -3.19 0.08 -19.32
C VAL A 371 -4.43 0.75 -18.77
N LEU A 372 -5.25 1.35 -19.64
CA LEU A 372 -6.53 1.94 -19.23
C LEU A 372 -7.49 0.88 -18.67
N ALA A 373 -7.57 -0.29 -19.31
CA ALA A 373 -8.34 -1.43 -18.80
C ALA A 373 -7.87 -1.87 -17.40
N PHE A 374 -6.56 -1.87 -17.16
CA PHE A 374 -6.00 -2.17 -15.84
C PHE A 374 -6.36 -1.10 -14.80
N MET A 375 -6.37 0.17 -15.17
CA MET A 375 -6.82 1.25 -14.28
C MET A 375 -8.29 1.08 -13.89
N MET A 376 -9.14 0.65 -14.82
CA MET A 376 -10.54 0.29 -14.53
C MET A 376 -10.61 -0.90 -13.57
N LEU A 377 -9.85 -1.96 -13.83
CA LEU A 377 -9.80 -3.14 -12.97
C LEU A 377 -9.35 -2.80 -11.54
N GLN A 378 -8.41 -1.88 -11.38
CA GLN A 378 -8.00 -1.41 -10.06
C GLN A 378 -9.09 -0.58 -9.35
N ASN A 379 -9.89 0.23 -10.07
CA ASN A 379 -11.07 0.89 -9.48
C ASN A 379 -12.12 -0.15 -9.07
N HIS A 380 -12.33 -1.16 -9.91
CA HIS A 380 -13.19 -2.30 -9.65
C HIS A 380 -12.75 -3.10 -8.42
N GLU A 381 -11.44 -3.31 -8.25
CA GLU A 381 -10.83 -3.93 -7.07
C GLU A 381 -11.10 -3.12 -5.79
N LEU A 382 -11.00 -1.79 -5.85
CA LEU A 382 -11.35 -0.90 -4.74
C LEU A 382 -12.85 -0.93 -4.42
N ASN A 383 -13.72 -1.05 -5.42
CA ASN A 383 -15.16 -1.23 -5.22
C ASN A 383 -15.48 -2.56 -4.52
N HIS A 384 -14.75 -3.63 -4.83
CA HIS A 384 -14.81 -4.89 -4.09
C HIS A 384 -14.31 -4.73 -2.64
N GLY A 385 -13.22 -3.99 -2.43
CA GLY A 385 -12.76 -3.61 -1.09
C GLY A 385 -13.81 -2.83 -0.30
N ARG A 386 -14.59 -1.98 -0.99
CA ARG A 386 -15.71 -1.22 -0.42
C ARG A 386 -16.84 -2.13 0.06
N THR A 387 -17.16 -3.21 -0.66
CA THR A 387 -18.12 -4.23 -0.19
C THR A 387 -17.64 -4.91 1.10
N LEU A 388 -16.34 -5.26 1.20
CA LEU A 388 -15.80 -5.83 2.44
C LEU A 388 -15.73 -4.78 3.57
N HIS A 389 -15.53 -3.51 3.24
CA HIS A 389 -15.59 -2.40 4.19
C HIS A 389 -16.99 -2.24 4.79
N GLU A 390 -18.06 -2.38 3.99
CA GLU A 390 -19.45 -2.40 4.49
C GLU A 390 -19.67 -3.51 5.54
N VAL A 391 -19.11 -4.70 5.31
CA VAL A 391 -19.15 -5.80 6.30
C VAL A 391 -18.37 -5.42 7.56
N ALA A 392 -17.18 -4.85 7.42
CA ALA A 392 -16.36 -4.41 8.56
C ALA A 392 -17.07 -3.36 9.43
N LEU A 393 -17.78 -2.41 8.80
CA LEU A 393 -18.62 -1.41 9.48
C LEU A 393 -19.77 -2.09 10.24
N GLY A 394 -20.48 -3.03 9.59
CA GLY A 394 -21.56 -3.79 10.23
C GLY A 394 -21.11 -4.62 11.44
N LEU A 395 -19.83 -5.01 11.48
CA LEU A 395 -19.22 -5.75 12.58
C LEU A 395 -18.53 -4.85 13.63
N ASN A 396 -18.59 -3.52 13.48
CA ASN A 396 -17.88 -2.54 14.32
C ASN A 396 -16.36 -2.78 14.38
N MET A 397 -15.76 -3.23 13.28
CA MET A 397 -14.30 -3.47 13.17
C MET A 397 -13.56 -2.23 12.64
N THR A 398 -14.29 -1.27 12.10
CA THR A 398 -13.80 0.04 11.64
C THR A 398 -14.91 1.06 11.84
N TYR A 399 -14.52 2.32 11.97
CA TYR A 399 -15.42 3.48 12.01
C TYR A 399 -15.13 4.46 10.86
N GLU A 400 -14.18 4.14 9.97
CA GLU A 400 -13.89 4.97 8.80
C GLU A 400 -15.12 5.01 7.88
N PRO A 401 -15.60 6.19 7.48
CA PRO A 401 -16.77 6.27 6.61
C PRO A 401 -16.51 5.58 5.27
N LEU A 402 -17.56 4.97 4.73
CA LEU A 402 -17.50 4.37 3.42
C LEU A 402 -17.27 5.46 2.36
N LYS A 403 -16.24 5.29 1.55
CA LYS A 403 -15.96 6.18 0.42
C LYS A 403 -16.95 5.93 -0.73
N ASP A 404 -17.10 6.92 -1.60
CA ASP A 404 -17.95 6.83 -2.78
C ASP A 404 -17.47 5.71 -3.73
N LEU A 405 -18.43 5.14 -4.46
CA LEU A 405 -18.17 4.13 -5.48
C LEU A 405 -17.34 4.75 -6.61
N LEU A 406 -16.25 4.08 -6.99
CA LEU A 406 -15.37 4.54 -8.03
C LEU A 406 -15.95 4.23 -9.41
N PRO A 407 -15.82 5.15 -10.39
CA PRO A 407 -16.25 4.90 -11.74
C PRO A 407 -15.40 3.80 -12.38
N GLU A 408 -16.06 2.92 -13.13
CA GLU A 408 -15.46 1.88 -13.96
C GLU A 408 -15.72 2.21 -15.44
N VAL A 409 -15.27 3.40 -15.85
CA VAL A 409 -15.46 3.93 -17.20
C VAL A 409 -14.15 3.97 -17.96
N PHE A 410 -14.23 3.82 -19.28
CA PHE A 410 -13.07 3.87 -20.16
C PHE A 410 -12.65 5.31 -20.48
N ASP A 411 -12.29 6.07 -19.44
CA ASP A 411 -11.78 7.44 -19.53
C ASP A 411 -10.70 7.65 -18.47
N LYS A 412 -9.45 7.88 -18.92
CA LYS A 412 -8.29 8.01 -18.03
C LYS A 412 -8.48 9.12 -16.99
N GLN A 413 -8.98 10.28 -17.40
CA GLN A 413 -9.05 11.44 -16.51
C GLN A 413 -10.11 11.23 -15.42
N ILE A 414 -11.25 10.63 -15.77
CA ILE A 414 -12.30 10.29 -14.80
C ILE A 414 -11.77 9.29 -13.76
N LEU A 415 -11.07 8.24 -14.20
CA LEU A 415 -10.48 7.24 -13.30
C LEU A 415 -9.45 7.87 -12.35
N VAL A 416 -8.55 8.71 -12.87
CA VAL A 416 -7.53 9.42 -12.09
C VAL A 416 -8.15 10.38 -11.09
N ASN A 417 -9.11 11.21 -11.51
CA ASN A 417 -9.79 12.16 -10.64
C ASN A 417 -10.50 11.46 -9.48
N ALA A 418 -11.14 10.32 -9.74
CA ALA A 418 -11.82 9.56 -8.72
C ALA A 418 -10.84 8.98 -7.68
N ARG A 419 -9.67 8.48 -8.11
CA ARG A 419 -8.62 8.02 -7.17
C ARG A 419 -7.99 9.13 -6.36
N MET A 420 -7.73 10.30 -6.96
CA MET A 420 -7.24 11.46 -6.21
C MET A 420 -8.24 11.89 -5.12
N GLY A 421 -9.54 11.73 -5.37
CA GLY A 421 -10.59 11.96 -4.37
C GLY A 421 -10.49 11.04 -3.14
N ILE A 422 -9.96 9.83 -3.29
CA ILE A 422 -9.78 8.86 -2.19
C ILE A 422 -8.57 9.20 -1.30
N THR A 423 -7.49 9.69 -1.91
CA THR A 423 -6.20 9.94 -1.23
C THR A 423 -6.08 11.36 -0.66
N GLY A 424 -7.04 12.25 -0.94
CA GLY A 424 -7.03 13.64 -0.47
C GLY A 424 -5.99 14.52 -1.16
N ALA A 425 -5.21 13.99 -2.10
CA ALA A 425 -4.19 14.72 -2.84
C ALA A 425 -4.80 15.39 -4.07
N ARG A 426 -5.28 16.63 -3.93
CA ARG A 426 -5.53 17.51 -5.07
C ARG A 426 -4.33 18.44 -5.26
N PRO A 427 -3.54 18.30 -6.34
CA PRO A 427 -2.75 19.40 -6.82
C PRO A 427 -3.72 20.36 -7.53
N ASP A 428 -3.97 21.53 -6.92
CA ASP A 428 -4.76 22.57 -7.56
C ASP A 428 -4.09 22.95 -8.89
N SER A 429 -4.81 22.74 -9.99
CA SER A 429 -4.36 23.18 -11.30
C SER A 429 -4.31 24.72 -11.34
N PRO A 430 -3.31 25.33 -12.01
CA PRO A 430 -3.27 26.78 -12.12
C PRO A 430 -4.33 27.25 -13.12
N GLY A 431 -5.22 28.15 -12.65
CA GLY A 431 -5.94 29.07 -13.53
C GLY A 431 -7.37 28.70 -13.89
N ARG A 432 -8.33 28.98 -12.99
CA ARG A 432 -9.63 29.50 -13.41
C ARG A 432 -10.05 30.67 -12.54
N LYS A 433 -9.77 31.89 -13.04
CA LYS A 433 -10.50 33.09 -12.64
C LYS A 433 -11.98 32.90 -13.00
N GLY A 434 -12.86 33.12 -12.03
CA GLY A 434 -14.29 33.33 -12.31
C GLY A 434 -15.23 32.68 -11.32
N LYS A 435 -15.42 33.35 -10.17
CA LYS A 435 -16.57 33.16 -9.27
C LYS A 435 -17.88 33.14 -10.06
N LYS A 436 -18.78 32.20 -9.73
CA LYS A 436 -20.22 32.47 -9.55
C LYS A 436 -20.87 31.30 -8.80
N SER A 437 -21.26 31.58 -7.56
CA SER A 437 -22.04 30.73 -6.67
C SER A 437 -23.43 30.45 -7.26
N PRO A 438 -23.99 29.23 -7.16
CA PRO A 438 -25.40 29.01 -7.49
C PRO A 438 -26.27 29.52 -6.34
N LYS A 439 -27.08 30.54 -6.64
CA LYS A 439 -28.08 31.11 -5.76
C LYS A 439 -29.28 30.16 -5.69
N SER A 440 -29.64 29.74 -4.49
CA SER A 440 -30.87 29.03 -4.17
C SER A 440 -32.11 29.80 -4.64
N LYS A 441 -33.03 29.12 -5.34
CA LYS A 441 -34.41 29.59 -5.54
C LYS A 441 -35.38 28.41 -5.42
N SER A 442 -36.19 28.47 -4.37
CA SER A 442 -37.41 27.69 -4.16
C SER A 442 -38.49 28.06 -5.21
N PRO A 443 -39.55 27.24 -5.37
CA PRO A 443 -40.39 27.20 -6.58
C PRO A 443 -41.56 28.19 -6.51
N PRO A 444 -42.09 28.68 -7.65
CA PRO A 444 -43.34 29.41 -7.66
C PRO A 444 -44.54 28.50 -7.95
N LYS A 445 -45.62 28.88 -7.28
CA LYS A 445 -46.94 28.26 -7.17
C LYS A 445 -47.70 28.17 -8.49
N SER A 446 -48.54 27.14 -8.53
CA SER A 446 -49.64 26.88 -9.45
C SER A 446 -50.69 28.01 -9.51
N LYS A 447 -51.16 28.31 -10.72
CA LYS A 447 -52.48 28.88 -11.00
C LYS A 447 -53.06 28.22 -12.26
N SER A 448 -54.22 27.60 -12.10
CA SER A 448 -55.06 27.04 -13.17
C SER A 448 -55.63 28.15 -14.08
N PRO A 449 -56.15 27.77 -15.27
CA PRO A 449 -57.60 27.91 -15.41
C PRO A 449 -58.30 26.79 -16.21
N LYS A 450 -59.44 26.37 -15.63
CA LYS A 450 -60.77 26.11 -16.20
C LYS A 450 -60.98 25.61 -17.64
N SER A 451 -61.51 24.38 -17.69
CA SER A 451 -62.77 23.94 -18.34
C SER A 451 -62.91 23.99 -19.87
N LYS A 452 -63.13 22.82 -20.49
CA LYS A 452 -64.45 22.34 -20.96
C LYS A 452 -64.27 20.97 -21.65
N SER A 453 -65.07 20.00 -21.25
CA SER A 453 -65.45 18.81 -22.02
C SER A 453 -66.99 18.87 -22.18
N PRO A 454 -67.70 17.95 -22.89
CA PRO A 454 -67.34 16.78 -23.70
C PRO A 454 -68.09 16.88 -25.09
N PRO A 455 -68.46 15.85 -25.92
CA PRO A 455 -68.61 14.44 -25.58
C PRO A 455 -68.42 13.31 -26.64
N LYS A 456 -68.34 12.09 -26.08
CA LYS A 456 -69.00 10.83 -26.49
C LYS A 456 -68.65 10.17 -27.83
N SER A 457 -68.06 8.98 -27.68
CA SER A 457 -68.70 7.66 -27.90
C SER A 457 -68.17 6.75 -29.02
N LYS A 458 -68.24 5.45 -28.69
CA LYS A 458 -68.28 4.24 -29.54
C LYS A 458 -66.96 3.54 -29.86
N SER A 459 -66.67 2.53 -29.05
CA SER A 459 -66.21 1.22 -29.55
C SER A 459 -67.36 0.55 -30.33
N PRO A 460 -67.09 -0.31 -31.32
CA PRO A 460 -66.96 -1.74 -30.99
C PRO A 460 -65.99 -2.58 -31.89
N LYS A 461 -65.47 -3.64 -31.27
CA LYS A 461 -65.27 -5.05 -31.73
C LYS A 461 -64.81 -5.38 -33.17
N SER A 462 -63.84 -6.32 -33.17
CA SER A 462 -63.79 -7.63 -33.88
C SER A 462 -63.01 -7.79 -35.19
N GLY A 463 -62.41 -8.99 -35.33
CA GLY A 463 -62.00 -9.65 -36.58
C GLY A 463 -60.50 -9.58 -36.89
N SER A 464 -59.66 -10.57 -36.57
CA SER A 464 -59.44 -11.87 -37.23
C SER A 464 -58.57 -11.87 -38.50
N LYS A 465 -57.50 -12.68 -38.41
CA LYS A 465 -56.87 -13.56 -39.42
C LYS A 465 -56.02 -12.99 -40.57
N LYS A 466 -54.82 -13.60 -40.63
CA LYS A 466 -54.06 -14.12 -41.79
C LYS A 466 -53.60 -13.11 -42.87
N LYS A 467 -52.29 -12.99 -43.00
CA LYS A 467 -51.52 -13.73 -44.02
C LYS A 467 -50.14 -14.05 -43.50
#